data_AF-A0A3C1I0V4-F1
#
_entry.id   AF-A0A3C1I0V4-F1
#
_cell.length_a   1.000
_cell.length_b   1.000
_cell.length_c   1.000
_cell.angle_alpha   90.00
_cell.angle_beta   90.00
_cell.angle_gamma   90.00
#
_symmetry.space_group_name_H-M   'P 1'
#
loop_
_entity.id
_entity.type
_entity.pdbx_description
1 polymer ?
#
loop_
_entity_poly.entity_id
_entity_poly.type
_entity_poly.pdbx_seq_one_letter_code
_entity_poly.pdbx_strand_id
1 'polypeptide(L)'
;MRPYDEMNQGLKGLNNRIKLSNHEQQEILTKINRKMEEPFPQKTAFQWKHYIATAVVLGLIIIIALPLLNYSNLNLAGNNQTEPAPEVTGDAPIANEEEDEITIRIENQTGFNISHIYLKIYQDGRMVRSQGAANADSSEIKRGDTFNFSFYDSELGEGLFEVELELSNGSTTTYSTSRVLLNVTEQRGYSLQIRGDSIMNSYLVNPTFKESNDQIKHMEEFKKKLNILLSENEVKTLFGSEFITGKSTNDGTKFWRYDFGTIGGYAYDDQGFQNGADIHGMENGIIQAQLFVEWNENKKVESYTLLYLDKKGEEIHYYHVKPDGSTNGGLVCSFEEEYGWNCPN
;
A
#
# COMPACT_ATOMS: atom_id res chain seq x y z
N MET A 1 24.92 -22.06 -6.15
CA MET A 1 24.89 -21.53 -7.53
C MET A 1 23.54 -20.87 -7.68
N ARG A 2 23.47 -19.56 -7.99
CA ARG A 2 22.20 -18.82 -7.93
C ARG A 2 21.44 -19.01 -9.25
N PRO A 3 20.10 -19.19 -9.24
CA PRO A 3 19.29 -19.42 -10.45
C PRO A 3 19.42 -18.34 -11.53
N TYR A 4 19.84 -17.14 -11.15
CA TYR A 4 20.02 -16.00 -12.06
C TYR A 4 21.26 -16.13 -12.97
N ASP A 5 22.27 -16.91 -12.58
CA ASP A 5 23.49 -17.07 -13.39
C ASP A 5 23.22 -17.94 -14.63
N GLU A 6 22.30 -18.91 -14.54
CA GLU A 6 21.91 -19.77 -15.66
C GLU A 6 21.07 -19.03 -16.69
N MET A 7 20.16 -18.16 -16.24
CA MET A 7 19.29 -17.39 -17.15
C MET A 7 20.10 -16.34 -17.93
N ASN A 8 21.10 -15.72 -17.29
CA ASN A 8 21.98 -14.76 -17.95
C ASN A 8 22.95 -15.43 -18.95
N GLN A 9 23.41 -16.65 -18.65
CA GLN A 9 24.17 -17.45 -19.61
C GLN A 9 23.31 -17.90 -20.81
N GLY A 10 22.04 -18.25 -20.59
CA GLY A 10 21.10 -18.58 -21.66
C GLY A 10 20.84 -17.44 -22.65
N LEU A 11 20.65 -16.22 -22.13
CA LEU A 11 20.39 -15.02 -22.95
C LEU A 11 21.65 -14.54 -23.70
N LYS A 12 22.83 -14.60 -23.07
CA LYS A 12 24.11 -14.33 -23.77
C LYS A 12 24.42 -15.37 -24.84
N GLY A 13 23.96 -16.62 -24.65
CA GLY A 13 24.05 -17.68 -25.66
C GLY A 13 23.17 -17.43 -26.88
N LEU A 14 21.99 -16.84 -26.71
CA LEU A 14 21.07 -16.50 -27.81
C LEU A 14 21.59 -15.38 -28.71
N ASN A 15 22.19 -14.33 -28.12
CA ASN A 15 22.78 -13.22 -28.88
C ASN A 15 23.99 -13.67 -29.74
N ASN A 16 24.71 -14.71 -29.30
CA ASN A 16 25.83 -15.27 -30.07
C ASN A 16 25.41 -16.29 -31.14
N ARG A 17 24.21 -16.89 -31.02
CA ARG A 17 23.71 -17.88 -32.01
C ARG A 17 22.90 -17.25 -33.14
N ILE A 18 22.42 -16.03 -32.96
CA ILE A 18 21.63 -15.32 -33.96
C ILE A 18 22.41 -14.07 -34.39
N LYS A 19 23.55 -14.29 -35.06
CA LYS A 19 24.16 -13.23 -35.88
C LYS A 19 23.33 -13.11 -37.15
N LEU A 20 22.23 -12.36 -37.05
CA LEU A 20 21.53 -11.91 -38.25
C LEU A 20 22.53 -11.09 -39.05
N SER A 21 22.76 -11.50 -40.29
CA SER A 21 23.52 -10.71 -41.23
C SER A 21 22.87 -9.33 -41.35
N ASN A 22 23.66 -8.30 -41.68
CA ASN A 22 23.11 -6.96 -41.94
C ASN A 22 21.98 -6.99 -42.98
N HIS A 23 22.03 -7.95 -43.91
CA HIS A 23 20.98 -8.20 -44.88
C HIS A 23 19.67 -8.67 -44.23
N GLU A 24 19.71 -9.65 -43.32
CA GLU A 24 18.50 -10.13 -42.62
C GLU A 24 17.91 -9.06 -41.70
N GLN A 25 18.75 -8.24 -41.05
CA GLN A 25 18.27 -7.11 -40.26
C GLN A 25 17.55 -6.08 -41.13
N GLN A 26 18.12 -5.76 -42.30
CA GLN A 26 17.47 -4.87 -43.26
C GLN A 26 16.18 -5.48 -43.81
N GLU A 27 16.16 -6.77 -44.11
CA GLU A 27 14.97 -7.47 -44.61
C GLU A 27 13.83 -7.45 -43.58
N ILE A 28 14.14 -7.64 -42.29
CA ILE A 28 13.18 -7.55 -41.19
C ILE A 28 12.63 -6.12 -41.07
N LEU A 29 13.49 -5.10 -41.09
CA LEU A 29 13.08 -3.69 -41.04
C LEU A 29 12.21 -3.31 -42.23
N THR A 30 12.57 -3.77 -43.43
CA THR A 30 11.80 -3.52 -44.66
C THR A 30 10.43 -4.18 -44.59
N LYS A 31 10.35 -5.40 -44.03
CA LYS A 31 9.09 -6.13 -43.84
C LYS A 31 8.17 -5.47 -42.81
N ILE A 32 8.74 -4.85 -41.77
CA ILE A 32 8.02 -4.07 -40.76
C ILE A 32 7.46 -2.78 -41.37
N ASN A 33 8.29 -2.00 -42.07
CA ASN A 33 7.86 -0.76 -42.72
C ASN A 33 6.78 -1.02 -43.79
N ARG A 34 6.94 -2.06 -44.61
CA ARG A 34 5.92 -2.46 -45.59
C ARG A 34 4.59 -2.81 -44.93
N LYS A 35 4.59 -3.45 -43.76
CA LYS A 35 3.37 -3.76 -43.01
C LYS A 35 2.70 -2.54 -42.38
N MET A 36 3.43 -1.45 -42.15
CA MET A 36 2.87 -0.19 -41.65
C MET A 36 2.27 0.68 -42.77
N GLU A 37 2.77 0.52 -43.99
CA GLU A 37 2.28 1.25 -45.17
C GLU A 37 1.11 0.56 -45.88
N GLU A 38 0.85 -0.73 -45.61
CA GLU A 38 -0.33 -1.42 -46.13
C GLU A 38 -1.60 -0.85 -45.46
N PRO A 39 -2.55 -0.27 -46.22
CA PRO A 39 -3.81 0.20 -45.64
C PRO A 39 -4.55 -0.99 -45.04
N PHE A 40 -4.95 -0.86 -43.78
CA PHE A 40 -5.65 -1.90 -43.03
C PHE A 40 -6.77 -2.53 -43.88
N PRO A 41 -6.78 -3.87 -44.06
CA PRO A 41 -7.81 -4.52 -44.86
C PRO A 41 -9.18 -4.19 -44.25
N GLN A 42 -10.06 -3.63 -45.08
CA GLN A 42 -11.44 -3.34 -44.68
C GLN A 42 -12.08 -4.63 -44.14
N LYS A 43 -12.64 -4.51 -42.94
CA LYS A 43 -13.23 -5.57 -42.12
C LYS A 43 -14.03 -6.55 -42.97
N THR A 44 -13.58 -7.80 -43.02
CA THR A 44 -14.41 -8.91 -43.46
C THR A 44 -15.55 -9.11 -42.45
N ALA A 45 -16.71 -9.51 -42.97
CA ALA A 45 -17.97 -9.60 -42.23
C ALA A 45 -17.82 -10.33 -40.90
N PHE A 46 -18.08 -9.59 -39.82
CA PHE A 46 -18.09 -10.04 -38.44
C PHE A 46 -19.02 -11.26 -38.30
N GLN A 47 -18.48 -12.42 -37.93
CA GLN A 47 -19.22 -13.68 -37.86
C GLN A 47 -20.10 -13.74 -36.59
N TRP A 48 -21.20 -12.98 -36.58
CA TRP A 48 -22.21 -12.94 -35.51
C TRP A 48 -22.78 -14.31 -35.10
N LYS A 49 -22.66 -15.32 -35.99
CA LYS A 49 -23.22 -16.66 -35.78
C LYS A 49 -22.64 -17.35 -34.54
N HIS A 50 -21.37 -17.09 -34.19
CA HIS A 50 -20.76 -17.71 -33.02
C HIS A 50 -21.24 -17.06 -31.72
N TYR A 51 -21.40 -15.74 -31.68
CA TYR A 51 -21.89 -15.02 -30.50
C TYR A 51 -23.34 -15.35 -30.14
N ILE A 52 -24.21 -15.53 -31.14
CA ILE A 52 -25.59 -15.96 -30.91
C ILE A 52 -25.62 -17.37 -30.30
N ALA A 53 -24.77 -18.28 -30.77
CA ALA A 53 -24.67 -19.63 -30.22
C ALA A 53 -24.20 -19.60 -28.75
N THR A 54 -23.20 -18.77 -28.40
CA THR A 54 -22.72 -18.65 -27.01
C THR A 54 -23.77 -18.04 -26.09
N ALA A 55 -24.51 -17.03 -26.56
CA ALA A 55 -25.58 -16.40 -25.77
C ALA A 55 -26.75 -17.37 -25.47
N VAL A 56 -27.12 -18.21 -26.43
CA VAL A 56 -28.17 -19.23 -26.23
C VAL A 56 -27.73 -20.28 -25.20
N VAL A 57 -26.47 -20.73 -25.26
CA VAL A 57 -25.94 -21.70 -24.29
C VAL A 57 -25.93 -21.12 -22.87
N LEU A 58 -25.48 -19.87 -22.71
CA LEU A 58 -25.50 -19.19 -21.41
C LEU A 58 -26.92 -19.01 -20.86
N GLY A 59 -27.89 -18.65 -21.72
CA GLY A 59 -29.29 -18.54 -21.33
C GLY A 59 -29.87 -19.87 -20.84
N LEU A 60 -29.54 -20.98 -21.51
CA LEU A 60 -29.99 -22.32 -21.10
C LEU A 60 -29.37 -22.74 -19.75
N ILE A 61 -28.10 -22.42 -19.50
CA ILE A 61 -27.45 -22.68 -18.20
C ILE A 61 -28.15 -21.93 -17.07
N ILE A 62 -28.51 -20.66 -17.28
CA ILE A 62 -29.24 -19.85 -16.28
C ILE A 62 -30.63 -20.44 -16.00
N ILE A 63 -31.37 -20.86 -17.02
CA ILE A 63 -32.70 -21.46 -16.86
C ILE A 63 -32.63 -22.77 -16.06
N ILE A 64 -31.57 -23.57 -16.23
CA ILE A 64 -31.37 -24.82 -15.48
C ILE A 64 -30.91 -24.54 -14.03
N ALA A 65 -30.13 -23.47 -13.80
CA ALA A 65 -29.60 -23.14 -12.48
C ALA A 65 -30.64 -22.48 -11.56
N LEU A 66 -31.59 -21.71 -12.09
CA LEU A 66 -32.57 -20.97 -11.29
C LEU A 66 -33.46 -21.87 -10.38
N PRO A 67 -33.97 -23.04 -10.82
CA PRO A 67 -34.71 -23.95 -9.95
C PRO A 67 -33.84 -24.55 -8.84
N LEU A 68 -32.55 -24.78 -9.09
CA LEU A 68 -31.62 -25.35 -8.10
C LEU A 68 -31.35 -24.36 -6.95
N LEU A 69 -31.31 -23.07 -7.26
CA LEU A 69 -31.15 -22.01 -6.24
C LEU A 69 -32.42 -21.76 -5.43
N ASN A 70 -33.60 -22.08 -5.96
CA ASN A 70 -34.87 -21.97 -5.22
C ASN A 70 -35.17 -23.19 -4.33
N TYR A 71 -34.50 -24.32 -4.53
CA TYR A 71 -34.71 -25.52 -3.72
C TYR A 71 -33.96 -25.51 -2.37
N SER A 72 -32.99 -24.61 -2.16
CA SER A 72 -32.22 -24.54 -0.91
C SER A 72 -32.93 -23.80 0.24
N ASN A 73 -34.17 -23.29 0.04
CA ASN A 73 -34.92 -22.54 1.07
C ASN A 73 -36.18 -23.25 1.60
N LEU A 74 -36.38 -24.54 1.33
CA LEU A 74 -37.46 -25.32 1.96
C LEU A 74 -36.89 -26.42 2.86
N ASN A 75 -36.62 -26.04 4.12
CA ASN A 75 -36.91 -26.83 5.32
C ASN A 75 -36.37 -26.11 6.57
N LEU A 76 -37.11 -25.10 7.05
CA LEU A 76 -37.01 -24.65 8.45
C LEU A 76 -38.36 -24.09 8.94
N ALA A 77 -39.44 -24.84 8.72
CA ALA A 77 -40.70 -24.65 9.43
C ALA A 77 -40.91 -25.88 10.32
N GLY A 78 -40.20 -25.87 11.46
CA GLY A 78 -40.42 -26.81 12.55
C GLY A 78 -41.78 -26.56 13.18
N ASN A 79 -42.57 -27.63 13.22
CA ASN A 79 -43.94 -27.69 13.72
C ASN A 79 -43.95 -27.48 15.24
N ASN A 80 -44.55 -26.39 15.73
CA ASN A 80 -44.78 -26.18 17.17
C ASN A 80 -45.94 -27.05 17.64
N GLN A 81 -45.64 -28.29 18.05
CA GLN A 81 -46.51 -29.05 18.93
C GLN A 81 -46.21 -28.65 20.38
N THR A 82 -47.25 -28.14 21.03
CA THR A 82 -47.28 -27.79 22.46
C THR A 82 -47.27 -29.08 23.28
N GLU A 83 -46.12 -29.42 23.86
CA GLU A 83 -45.99 -30.38 24.96
C GLU A 83 -45.79 -29.60 26.28
N PRO A 84 -46.51 -29.95 27.36
CA PRO A 84 -46.34 -29.28 28.65
C PRO A 84 -45.00 -29.63 29.30
N ALA A 85 -44.39 -28.58 29.86
CA ALA A 85 -43.04 -28.52 30.40
C ALA A 85 -42.73 -29.58 31.47
N PRO A 86 -41.48 -30.11 31.51
CA PRO A 86 -40.86 -30.49 32.76
C PRO A 86 -40.35 -29.22 33.46
N GLU A 87 -40.76 -29.02 34.71
CA GLU A 87 -40.14 -28.07 35.64
C GLU A 87 -38.64 -28.38 35.74
N VAL A 88 -37.82 -27.57 35.06
CA VAL A 88 -36.38 -27.50 35.29
C VAL A 88 -36.13 -26.21 36.03
N THR A 89 -35.90 -26.35 37.33
CA THR A 89 -35.39 -25.31 38.20
C THR A 89 -33.96 -24.95 37.80
N GLY A 90 -33.72 -23.69 37.43
CA GLY A 90 -32.41 -23.05 37.56
C GLY A 90 -31.81 -22.44 36.29
N ASP A 91 -32.55 -21.58 35.59
CA ASP A 91 -31.96 -20.70 34.57
C ASP A 91 -31.16 -19.59 35.27
N ALA A 92 -29.83 -19.73 35.26
CA ALA A 92 -28.95 -18.59 35.45
C ALA A 92 -29.18 -17.62 34.27
N PRO A 93 -29.18 -16.30 34.50
CA PRO A 93 -29.28 -15.34 33.41
C PRO A 93 -28.12 -15.57 32.45
N ILE A 94 -28.44 -15.90 31.20
CA ILE A 94 -27.49 -15.84 30.10
C ILE A 94 -27.10 -14.37 30.01
N ALA A 95 -25.97 -14.02 30.61
CA ALA A 95 -25.37 -12.72 30.42
C ALA A 95 -25.06 -12.63 28.93
N ASN A 96 -25.77 -11.77 28.22
CA ASN A 96 -25.35 -11.34 26.89
C ASN A 96 -24.02 -10.63 27.12
N GLU A 97 -22.92 -11.33 26.87
CA GLU A 97 -21.61 -10.70 26.73
C GLU A 97 -21.76 -9.74 25.55
N GLU A 98 -21.77 -8.44 25.83
CA GLU A 98 -21.72 -7.42 24.79
C GLU A 98 -20.41 -7.68 24.02
N GLU A 99 -20.52 -8.20 22.79
CA GLU A 99 -19.36 -8.40 21.95
C GLU A 99 -18.73 -7.02 21.68
N ASP A 100 -17.47 -6.86 22.08
CA ASP A 100 -16.74 -5.60 21.89
C ASP A 100 -16.67 -5.27 20.38
N GLU A 101 -17.17 -4.08 20.03
CA GLU A 101 -17.21 -3.57 18.66
C GLU A 101 -16.00 -2.68 18.38
N ILE A 102 -15.26 -2.97 17.31
CA ILE A 102 -14.17 -2.17 16.76
C ILE A 102 -14.71 -1.30 15.62
N THR A 103 -14.61 0.02 15.75
CA THR A 103 -15.03 0.98 14.72
C THR A 103 -13.83 1.61 14.01
N ILE A 104 -13.80 1.52 12.68
CA ILE A 104 -12.88 2.24 11.80
C ILE A 104 -13.66 3.34 11.08
N ARG A 105 -13.44 4.59 11.50
CA ARG A 105 -13.99 5.81 10.88
C ARG A 105 -13.08 6.27 9.77
N ILE A 106 -13.63 6.50 8.58
CA ILE A 106 -12.91 6.96 7.39
C ILE A 106 -13.52 8.27 6.93
N GLU A 107 -12.70 9.30 6.80
CA GLU A 107 -13.11 10.63 6.34
C GLU A 107 -12.57 10.89 4.94
N ASN A 108 -13.45 11.31 4.01
CA ASN A 108 -13.02 11.72 2.68
C ASN A 108 -12.42 13.12 2.72
N GLN A 109 -11.11 13.23 2.52
CA GLN A 109 -10.39 14.49 2.40
C GLN A 109 -9.83 14.70 0.99
N THR A 110 -10.36 13.98 0.00
CA THR A 110 -9.92 14.10 -1.39
C THR A 110 -10.53 15.32 -2.10
N GLY A 111 -9.93 15.73 -3.21
CA GLY A 111 -10.45 16.76 -4.11
C GLY A 111 -11.61 16.30 -5.01
N PHE A 112 -12.10 15.06 -4.84
CA PHE A 112 -13.12 14.46 -5.68
C PHE A 112 -14.19 13.73 -4.86
N ASN A 113 -15.34 13.46 -5.49
CA ASN A 113 -16.41 12.70 -4.84
C ASN A 113 -16.23 11.20 -5.07
N ILE A 114 -16.57 10.40 -4.07
CA ILE A 114 -16.47 8.93 -4.11
C ILE A 114 -17.88 8.35 -4.14
N SER A 115 -18.18 7.41 -5.01
CA SER A 115 -19.51 6.77 -5.04
C SER A 115 -19.58 5.57 -4.09
N HIS A 116 -18.50 4.77 -4.01
CA HIS A 116 -18.43 3.57 -3.18
C HIS A 116 -17.05 3.44 -2.55
N ILE A 117 -17.00 3.02 -1.29
CA ILE A 117 -15.77 2.70 -0.56
C ILE A 117 -15.86 1.24 -0.10
N TYR A 118 -14.84 0.45 -0.39
CA TYR A 118 -14.69 -0.87 0.21
C TYR A 118 -13.44 -0.90 1.08
N LEU A 119 -13.62 -1.22 2.35
CA LEU A 119 -12.55 -1.45 3.31
C LEU A 119 -12.09 -2.90 3.22
N LYS A 120 -10.85 -3.13 2.81
CA LYS A 120 -10.20 -4.44 2.84
C LYS A 120 -9.20 -4.47 3.98
N ILE A 121 -9.26 -5.54 4.77
CA ILE A 121 -8.38 -5.76 5.91
C ILE A 121 -7.54 -7.00 5.63
N TYR A 122 -6.23 -6.87 5.80
CA TYR A 122 -5.27 -7.95 5.63
C TYR A 122 -4.50 -8.21 6.92
N GLN A 123 -4.11 -9.47 7.09
CA GLN A 123 -3.21 -9.94 8.14
C GLN A 123 -2.17 -10.86 7.49
N ASP A 124 -0.89 -10.62 7.75
CA ASP A 124 0.23 -11.36 7.12
C ASP A 124 0.13 -11.41 5.58
N GLY A 125 -0.27 -10.28 4.98
CA GLY A 125 -0.45 -10.12 3.53
C GLY A 125 -1.66 -10.84 2.94
N ARG A 126 -2.49 -11.51 3.74
CA ARG A 126 -3.72 -12.20 3.31
C ARG A 126 -4.94 -11.40 3.70
N MET A 127 -5.88 -11.23 2.77
CA MET A 127 -7.15 -10.57 3.06
C MET A 127 -7.95 -11.42 4.05
N VAL A 128 -8.25 -10.87 5.22
CA VAL A 128 -9.05 -11.52 6.25
C VAL A 128 -10.50 -11.06 6.20
N ARG A 129 -10.75 -9.80 5.84
CA ARG A 129 -12.10 -9.22 5.79
C ARG A 129 -12.22 -8.17 4.69
N SER A 130 -13.46 -7.95 4.25
CA SER A 130 -13.84 -6.86 3.37
C SER A 130 -15.24 -6.39 3.70
N GLN A 131 -15.45 -5.08 3.81
CA GLN A 131 -16.76 -4.47 4.05
C GLN A 131 -16.94 -3.28 3.10
N GLY A 132 -18.10 -3.21 2.45
CA GLY A 132 -18.47 -2.11 1.57
C GLY A 132 -19.32 -1.08 2.29
N ALA A 133 -19.12 0.19 1.98
CA ALA A 133 -19.98 1.29 2.39
C ALA A 133 -20.32 2.17 1.17
N ALA A 134 -21.59 2.54 1.08
CA ALA A 134 -22.12 3.53 0.17
C ALA A 134 -23.29 4.24 0.85
N ASN A 135 -23.60 5.47 0.41
CA ASN A 135 -24.82 6.12 0.87
C ASN A 135 -26.04 5.32 0.39
N ALA A 136 -27.05 5.17 1.23
CA ALA A 136 -28.25 4.36 0.93
C ALA A 136 -29.07 4.93 -0.26
N ASP A 137 -28.93 6.22 -0.52
CA ASP A 137 -29.54 6.92 -1.64
C ASP A 137 -28.64 6.95 -2.89
N SER A 138 -27.52 6.22 -2.87
CA SER A 138 -26.47 6.25 -3.90
C SER A 138 -25.87 7.63 -4.15
N SER A 139 -26.04 8.58 -3.21
CA SER A 139 -25.39 9.88 -3.31
C SER A 139 -23.88 9.73 -3.17
N GLU A 140 -23.14 10.60 -3.85
CA GLU A 140 -21.70 10.60 -3.75
C GLU A 140 -21.24 11.11 -2.38
N ILE A 141 -20.17 10.49 -1.89
CA ILE A 141 -19.40 10.82 -0.71
C ILE A 141 -18.53 12.04 -1.04
N LYS A 142 -18.83 13.16 -0.40
CA LYS A 142 -18.17 14.45 -0.63
C LYS A 142 -16.98 14.63 0.32
N ARG A 143 -16.14 15.62 0.02
CA ARG A 143 -15.09 16.05 0.95
C ARG A 143 -15.70 16.45 2.30
N GLY A 144 -15.16 15.90 3.38
CA GLY A 144 -15.62 16.07 4.76
C GLY A 144 -16.60 15.01 5.24
N ASP A 145 -17.17 14.19 4.35
CA ASP A 145 -18.07 13.11 4.75
C ASP A 145 -17.30 11.97 5.41
N THR A 146 -17.95 11.27 6.35
CA THR A 146 -17.34 10.18 7.12
C THR A 146 -18.16 8.90 7.12
N PHE A 147 -17.47 7.76 7.11
CA PHE A 147 -18.02 6.41 7.05
C PHE A 147 -17.46 5.60 8.20
N ASN A 148 -18.29 4.78 8.82
CA ASN A 148 -17.87 3.89 9.88
C ASN A 148 -17.96 2.46 9.38
N PHE A 149 -16.87 1.72 9.57
CA PHE A 149 -16.82 0.28 9.40
C PHE A 149 -16.73 -0.33 10.77
N SER A 150 -17.66 -1.23 11.06
CA SER A 150 -17.79 -1.86 12.37
C SER A 150 -17.50 -3.34 12.25
N PHE A 151 -16.65 -3.83 13.14
CA PHE A 151 -16.24 -5.21 13.23
C PHE A 151 -16.36 -5.68 14.66
N TYR A 152 -16.62 -6.96 14.87
CA TYR A 152 -16.55 -7.53 16.22
C TYR A 152 -15.11 -7.94 16.54
N ASP A 153 -14.76 -7.95 17.83
CA ASP A 153 -13.45 -8.43 18.30
C ASP A 153 -13.19 -9.89 17.87
N SER A 154 -14.25 -10.70 17.73
CA SER A 154 -14.17 -12.06 17.20
C SER A 154 -13.76 -12.13 15.71
N GLU A 155 -13.89 -11.03 14.97
CA GLU A 155 -13.59 -10.97 13.53
C GLU A 155 -12.18 -10.47 13.22
N LEU A 156 -11.68 -9.53 14.00
CA LEU A 156 -10.35 -8.94 13.83
C LEU A 156 -9.39 -9.43 14.93
N GLY A 157 -9.80 -9.36 16.19
CA GLY A 157 -8.94 -9.59 17.35
C GLY A 157 -7.87 -8.50 17.49
N GLU A 158 -7.00 -8.68 18.48
CA GLU A 158 -5.82 -7.82 18.63
C GLU A 158 -4.74 -8.18 17.61
N GLY A 159 -4.10 -7.17 17.04
CA GLY A 159 -3.00 -7.39 16.11
C GLY A 159 -2.77 -6.27 15.12
N LEU A 160 -1.84 -6.54 14.22
CA LEU A 160 -1.42 -5.61 13.21
C LEU A 160 -2.11 -5.93 11.88
N PHE A 161 -2.88 -4.98 11.37
CA PHE A 161 -3.66 -5.14 10.15
C PHE A 161 -3.24 -4.15 9.10
N GLU A 162 -3.18 -4.58 7.85
CA GLU A 162 -3.08 -3.66 6.72
C GLU A 162 -4.49 -3.34 6.22
N VAL A 163 -4.76 -2.06 6.04
CA VAL A 163 -6.06 -1.53 5.64
C VAL A 163 -5.92 -0.86 4.28
N GLU A 164 -6.72 -1.31 3.31
CA GLU A 164 -6.75 -0.80 1.94
C GLU A 164 -8.16 -0.35 1.60
N LEU A 165 -8.30 0.74 0.86
CA LEU A 165 -9.58 1.14 0.31
C LEU A 165 -9.65 0.88 -1.18
N GLU A 166 -10.77 0.34 -1.62
CA GLU A 166 -11.14 0.30 -3.03
C GLU A 166 -12.23 1.35 -3.30
N LEU A 167 -11.93 2.30 -4.17
CA LEU A 167 -12.75 3.47 -4.49
C LEU A 167 -13.37 3.34 -5.88
N SER A 168 -14.62 3.79 -6.04
CA SER A 168 -15.27 3.98 -7.35
C SER A 168 -15.90 5.37 -7.42
N ASN A 169 -15.89 5.98 -8.61
CA ASN A 169 -16.57 7.25 -8.91
C ASN A 169 -17.86 7.06 -9.75
N GLY A 170 -18.49 5.89 -9.66
CA GLY A 170 -19.70 5.56 -10.42
C GLY A 170 -19.42 4.94 -11.79
N SER A 171 -18.14 4.88 -12.19
CA SER A 171 -17.69 4.00 -13.26
C SER A 171 -17.51 2.56 -12.76
N THR A 172 -17.46 1.60 -13.68
CA THR A 172 -17.14 0.19 -13.36
C THR A 172 -15.70 -0.02 -12.92
N THR A 173 -14.85 1.01 -13.00
CA THR A 173 -13.44 0.93 -12.62
C THR A 173 -13.29 1.27 -11.16
N THR A 174 -12.53 0.43 -10.45
CA THR A 174 -12.18 0.64 -9.06
C THR A 174 -10.68 0.86 -8.90
N TYR A 175 -10.29 1.59 -7.85
CA TYR A 175 -8.90 1.94 -7.57
C TYR A 175 -8.57 1.64 -6.12
N SER A 176 -7.44 0.99 -5.90
CA SER A 176 -6.96 0.64 -4.57
C SER A 176 -6.00 1.71 -4.05
N THR A 177 -6.22 2.17 -2.82
CA THR A 177 -5.29 3.09 -2.14
C THR A 177 -4.04 2.34 -1.68
N SER A 178 -3.05 3.09 -1.20
CA SER A 178 -2.00 2.54 -0.35
C SER A 178 -2.61 1.83 0.87
N ARG A 179 -1.88 0.82 1.38
CA ARG A 179 -2.21 0.13 2.62
C ARG A 179 -1.71 0.91 3.81
N VAL A 180 -2.52 0.99 4.86
CA VAL A 180 -2.15 1.61 6.14
C VAL A 180 -2.16 0.57 7.23
N LEU A 181 -1.16 0.63 8.11
CA LEU A 181 -1.16 -0.21 9.29
C LEU A 181 -2.08 0.29 10.38
N LEU A 182 -2.86 -0.64 10.90
CA LEU A 182 -3.73 -0.47 12.03
C LEU A 182 -3.30 -1.44 13.12
N ASN A 183 -2.82 -0.90 14.24
CA ASN A 183 -2.57 -1.70 15.43
C ASN A 183 -3.86 -1.77 16.25
N VAL A 184 -4.60 -2.87 16.08
CA VAL A 184 -5.81 -3.15 16.82
C VAL A 184 -5.43 -3.61 18.22
N THR A 185 -5.79 -2.80 19.22
CA THR A 185 -5.49 -3.01 20.66
C THR A 185 -6.78 -2.82 21.46
N GLU A 186 -6.69 -2.63 22.77
CA GLU A 186 -7.84 -2.27 23.63
C GLU A 186 -8.58 -1.00 23.17
N GLN A 187 -7.94 -0.12 22.38
CA GLN A 187 -8.63 1.01 21.76
C GLN A 187 -9.58 0.51 20.66
N ARG A 188 -10.89 0.65 20.88
CA ARG A 188 -11.92 0.14 19.97
C ARG A 188 -12.33 1.11 18.86
N GLY A 189 -11.65 2.25 18.72
CA GLY A 189 -12.00 3.30 17.76
C GLY A 189 -10.78 3.83 17.00
N TYR A 190 -10.85 3.77 15.67
CA TYR A 190 -9.78 4.18 14.77
C TYR A 190 -10.30 5.22 13.79
N SER A 191 -9.50 6.26 13.52
CA SER A 191 -9.83 7.26 12.50
C SER A 191 -8.77 7.25 11.41
N LEU A 192 -9.21 7.15 10.16
CA LEU A 192 -8.42 7.22 8.94
C LEU A 192 -8.95 8.34 8.03
N GLN A 193 -8.11 8.84 7.14
CA GLN A 193 -8.47 9.85 6.14
C GLN A 193 -8.01 9.39 4.76
N ILE A 194 -8.84 9.61 3.75
CA ILE A 194 -8.47 9.42 2.34
C ILE A 194 -8.08 10.78 1.78
N ARG A 195 -6.91 10.91 1.19
CA ARG A 195 -6.41 12.18 0.62
C ARG A 195 -5.99 11.98 -0.83
N GLY A 196 -5.82 13.08 -1.56
CA GLY A 196 -5.39 13.11 -2.96
C GLY A 196 -6.35 13.88 -3.88
N ASP A 197 -5.84 14.34 -5.02
CA ASP A 197 -6.59 15.20 -5.95
C ASP A 197 -7.35 14.42 -7.04
N SER A 198 -7.03 13.13 -7.18
CA SER A 198 -7.71 12.22 -8.10
C SER A 198 -7.73 10.81 -7.54
N ILE A 199 -8.63 9.98 -8.07
CA ILE A 199 -8.78 8.59 -7.65
C ILE A 199 -7.52 7.73 -7.93
N MET A 200 -6.71 8.13 -8.90
CA MET A 200 -5.44 7.48 -9.23
C MET A 200 -4.32 7.80 -8.24
N ASN A 201 -4.41 8.96 -7.59
CA ASN A 201 -3.39 9.47 -6.67
C ASN A 201 -3.92 9.53 -5.23
N SER A 202 -4.97 8.77 -4.93
CA SER A 202 -5.56 8.75 -3.60
C SER A 202 -4.82 7.79 -2.69
N TYR A 203 -4.58 8.20 -1.45
CA TYR A 203 -3.90 7.41 -0.44
C TYR A 203 -4.64 7.50 0.89
N LEU A 204 -4.53 6.43 1.68
CA LEU A 204 -5.11 6.37 3.02
C LEU A 204 -4.04 6.81 4.02
N VAL A 205 -4.43 7.61 5.01
CA VAL A 205 -3.55 8.05 6.10
C VAL A 205 -4.24 7.82 7.44
N ASN A 206 -3.45 7.51 8.46
CA ASN A 206 -3.92 7.52 9.84
C ASN A 206 -3.62 8.91 10.45
N PRO A 207 -4.60 9.84 10.54
CA PRO A 207 -4.39 11.17 11.13
C PRO A 207 -3.95 11.11 12.59
N THR A 208 -4.21 10.01 13.31
CA THR A 208 -3.76 9.82 14.69
C THR A 208 -2.24 9.61 14.76
N PHE A 209 -1.59 9.25 13.65
CA PHE A 209 -0.12 9.19 13.55
C PHE A 209 0.53 10.59 13.60
N LYS A 210 -0.28 11.67 13.49
CA LYS A 210 0.15 13.08 13.54
C LYS A 210 0.52 13.57 14.94
N GLU A 211 0.47 12.74 15.99
CA GLU A 211 0.76 13.14 17.38
C GLU A 211 1.76 12.25 18.15
N SER A 212 2.68 11.59 17.47
CA SER A 212 3.87 11.08 18.16
C SER A 212 4.89 12.20 18.39
N ASN A 213 4.57 13.15 19.29
CA ASN A 213 5.54 14.12 19.80
C ASN A 213 6.82 13.42 20.32
N ASP A 214 6.69 12.16 20.74
CA ASP A 214 7.79 11.33 21.19
C ASP A 214 8.78 10.97 20.07
N GLN A 215 8.36 10.67 18.83
CA GLN A 215 9.31 10.32 17.76
C GLN A 215 10.11 11.51 17.24
N ILE A 216 9.55 12.73 17.24
CA ILE A 216 10.30 13.93 16.82
C ILE A 216 11.28 14.36 17.90
N LYS A 217 10.91 14.16 19.17
CA LYS A 217 11.87 14.26 20.27
C LYS A 217 13.03 13.27 20.06
N HIS A 218 12.77 12.06 19.55
CA HIS A 218 13.83 11.13 19.16
C HIS A 218 14.70 11.67 18.01
N MET A 219 14.16 12.38 17.01
CA MET A 219 14.99 12.95 15.92
C MET A 219 15.99 14.00 16.40
N GLU A 220 15.57 14.91 17.29
CA GLU A 220 16.49 15.87 17.89
C GLU A 220 17.51 15.19 18.82
N GLU A 221 17.13 14.09 19.47
CA GLU A 221 18.07 13.25 20.20
C GLU A 221 19.04 12.51 19.26
N PHE A 222 18.60 12.08 18.09
CA PHE A 222 19.44 11.41 17.09
C PHE A 222 20.54 12.34 16.61
N LYS A 223 20.18 13.59 16.26
CA LYS A 223 21.15 14.64 15.89
C LYS A 223 22.20 14.88 16.99
N LYS A 224 21.83 14.71 18.26
CA LYS A 224 22.75 14.89 19.41
C LYS A 224 23.61 13.67 19.71
N LYS A 225 23.07 12.46 19.51
CA LYS A 225 23.74 11.20 19.86
C LYS A 225 24.69 10.72 18.76
N LEU A 226 24.35 10.97 17.49
CA LEU A 226 25.17 10.54 16.36
C LEU A 226 26.31 11.52 16.11
N ASN A 227 27.53 11.07 16.40
CA ASN A 227 28.75 11.80 16.15
C ASN A 227 29.58 11.11 15.06
N ILE A 228 30.42 11.89 14.38
CA ILE A 228 31.48 11.33 13.55
C ILE A 228 32.39 10.44 14.39
N LEU A 229 33.08 9.50 13.74
CA LEU A 229 34.01 8.55 14.33
C LEU A 229 33.41 7.46 15.22
N LEU A 230 32.09 7.40 15.40
CA LEU A 230 31.43 6.26 16.03
C LEU A 230 31.66 4.98 15.22
N SER A 231 31.84 3.86 15.89
CA SER A 231 31.96 2.55 15.26
C SER A 231 30.61 2.00 14.82
N GLU A 232 30.64 1.06 13.88
CA GLU A 232 29.48 0.26 13.47
C GLU A 232 28.66 -0.31 14.65
N ASN A 233 29.33 -0.78 15.71
CA ASN A 233 28.66 -1.36 16.88
C ASN A 233 27.99 -0.31 17.76
N GLU A 234 28.59 0.88 17.89
CA GLU A 234 27.98 1.99 18.63
C GLU A 234 26.72 2.49 17.90
N VAL A 235 26.78 2.61 16.57
CA VAL A 235 25.61 2.98 15.77
C VAL A 235 24.50 1.93 15.89
N LYS A 236 24.82 0.63 15.84
CA LYS A 236 23.84 -0.45 16.08
C LYS A 236 23.23 -0.41 17.48
N THR A 237 24.01 0.00 18.47
CA THR A 237 23.52 0.15 19.85
C THR A 237 22.56 1.33 19.96
N LEU A 238 22.78 2.39 19.18
CA LEU A 238 21.94 3.59 19.18
C LEU A 238 20.63 3.40 18.40
N PHE A 239 20.66 2.73 17.25
CA PHE A 239 19.54 2.71 16.31
C PHE A 239 18.98 1.31 16.02
N GLY A 240 19.55 0.27 16.62
CA GLY A 240 19.18 -1.12 16.36
C GLY A 240 20.07 -1.77 15.29
N SER A 241 19.91 -3.09 15.13
CA SER A 241 20.68 -3.87 14.16
C SER A 241 19.99 -4.05 12.81
N GLU A 242 18.79 -3.49 12.65
CA GLU A 242 18.03 -3.52 11.41
C GLU A 242 18.38 -2.29 10.57
N PHE A 243 19.04 -2.53 9.44
CA PHE A 243 19.41 -1.51 8.49
C PHE A 243 19.56 -2.12 7.09
N ILE A 244 19.49 -1.27 6.08
CA ILE A 244 19.72 -1.63 4.69
C ILE A 244 21.12 -1.14 4.30
N THR A 245 21.86 -1.93 3.53
CA THR A 245 23.16 -1.50 3.00
C THR A 245 23.00 -1.02 1.56
N GLY A 246 23.47 0.19 1.28
CA GLY A 246 23.48 0.77 -0.07
C GLY A 246 24.86 1.27 -0.48
N LYS A 247 24.96 1.89 -1.67
CA LYS A 247 26.20 2.48 -2.19
C LYS A 247 25.91 3.77 -2.93
N SER A 248 26.41 4.91 -2.47
CA SER A 248 26.24 6.20 -3.14
C SER A 248 26.49 6.11 -4.65
N THR A 249 25.59 6.70 -5.45
CA THR A 249 25.71 6.71 -6.92
C THR A 249 26.91 7.53 -7.41
N ASN A 250 27.34 8.50 -6.61
CA ASN A 250 28.34 9.48 -7.02
C ASN A 250 29.77 8.92 -6.93
N ASP A 251 30.06 8.15 -5.88
CA ASP A 251 31.41 7.70 -5.54
C ASP A 251 31.48 6.20 -5.17
N GLY A 252 30.34 5.51 -5.08
CA GLY A 252 30.27 4.11 -4.69
C GLY A 252 30.48 3.86 -3.19
N THR A 253 30.55 4.93 -2.37
CA THR A 253 30.74 4.85 -0.92
C THR A 253 29.60 4.06 -0.30
N LYS A 254 29.95 3.07 0.55
CA LYS A 254 28.95 2.24 1.23
C LYS A 254 28.30 3.04 2.34
N PHE A 255 27.00 2.92 2.45
CA PHE A 255 26.25 3.48 3.57
C PHE A 255 25.30 2.45 4.17
N TRP A 256 24.89 2.72 5.41
CA TRP A 256 23.74 2.07 6.04
C TRP A 256 22.56 3.02 6.01
N ARG A 257 21.37 2.50 5.73
CA ARG A 257 20.12 3.23 5.84
C ARG A 257 19.27 2.65 6.96
N TYR A 258 18.81 3.52 7.84
CA TYR A 258 17.81 3.23 8.86
C TYR A 258 16.53 3.95 8.50
N ASP A 259 15.44 3.20 8.55
CA ASP A 259 14.10 3.68 8.22
C ASP A 259 13.31 3.77 9.53
N PHE A 260 12.80 4.96 9.87
CA PHE A 260 12.13 5.22 11.15
C PHE A 260 10.67 5.63 10.95
N GLY A 261 9.83 5.23 11.91
CA GLY A 261 8.39 5.54 11.86
C GLY A 261 7.73 4.95 10.62
N THR A 262 8.20 3.78 10.19
CA THR A 262 7.61 3.06 9.05
C THR A 262 6.27 2.46 9.44
N ILE A 263 5.32 2.48 8.52
CA ILE A 263 4.19 1.56 8.60
C ILE A 263 4.74 0.14 8.43
N GLY A 264 4.31 -0.82 9.23
CA GLY A 264 4.76 -2.19 9.09
C GLY A 264 4.32 -2.82 7.75
N GLY A 265 5.07 -3.82 7.33
CA GLY A 265 5.05 -4.29 5.93
C GLY A 265 5.77 -3.34 4.97
N TYR A 266 6.21 -2.15 5.41
CA TYR A 266 7.09 -1.30 4.62
C TYR A 266 8.34 -2.07 4.20
N ALA A 267 8.48 -2.21 2.89
CA ALA A 267 9.70 -2.61 2.24
C ALA A 267 9.97 -1.55 1.20
N TYR A 268 11.13 -0.92 1.29
CA TYR A 268 11.56 0.01 0.26
C TYR A 268 11.77 -0.75 -1.04
N ASP A 269 10.84 -0.56 -1.99
CA ASP A 269 11.00 -1.03 -3.36
C ASP A 269 11.93 -0.06 -4.08
N ASP A 270 13.19 -0.48 -4.23
CA ASP A 270 14.21 0.39 -4.79
C ASP A 270 14.02 0.63 -6.30
N GLN A 271 13.18 -0.11 -7.02
CA GLN A 271 13.10 -0.11 -8.50
C GLN A 271 14.48 -0.01 -9.20
N GLY A 272 15.56 -0.49 -8.57
CA GLY A 272 16.95 -0.36 -9.05
C GLY A 272 17.72 0.91 -8.63
N PHE A 273 17.08 1.87 -7.96
CA PHE A 273 17.69 3.06 -7.36
C PHE A 273 17.91 2.88 -5.85
N GLN A 274 18.85 2.01 -5.47
CA GLN A 274 19.19 1.66 -4.07
C GLN A 274 19.67 2.82 -3.17
N ASN A 275 19.69 4.04 -3.70
CA ASN A 275 20.48 5.14 -3.17
C ASN A 275 19.68 6.41 -2.94
N GLY A 276 18.37 6.38 -3.17
CA GLY A 276 17.48 7.51 -2.92
C GLY A 276 16.90 7.52 -1.51
N ALA A 277 16.59 8.71 -1.03
CA ALA A 277 15.59 8.86 0.02
C ALA A 277 14.21 8.55 -0.57
N ASP A 278 13.38 7.87 0.21
CA ASP A 278 11.98 7.58 -0.08
C ASP A 278 11.12 8.81 0.19
N ILE A 279 11.34 9.86 -0.61
CA ILE A 279 10.60 11.11 -0.50
C ILE A 279 9.10 10.82 -0.65
N HIS A 280 8.73 9.96 -1.60
CA HIS A 280 7.33 9.58 -1.78
C HIS A 280 6.76 8.85 -0.54
N GLY A 281 7.53 7.96 0.06
CA GLY A 281 7.15 7.34 1.33
C GLY A 281 6.91 8.37 2.43
N MET A 282 7.75 9.41 2.52
CA MET A 282 7.57 10.51 3.47
C MET A 282 6.36 11.38 3.15
N GLU A 283 6.15 11.72 1.88
CA GLU A 283 5.01 12.49 1.40
C GLU A 283 3.67 11.83 1.76
N ASN A 284 3.63 10.50 1.73
CA ASN A 284 2.44 9.71 2.06
C ASN A 284 2.38 9.27 3.53
N GLY A 285 3.36 9.66 4.36
CA GLY A 285 3.44 9.25 5.76
C GLY A 285 3.67 7.74 5.98
N ILE A 286 4.17 7.04 4.95
CA ILE A 286 4.57 5.63 5.00
C ILE A 286 5.83 5.45 5.85
N ILE A 287 6.71 6.45 5.81
CA ILE A 287 7.94 6.52 6.60
C ILE A 287 8.12 7.95 7.11
N GLN A 288 8.61 8.11 8.34
CA GLN A 288 8.76 9.44 8.94
C GLN A 288 10.16 10.03 8.74
N ALA A 289 11.18 9.18 8.77
CA ALA A 289 12.55 9.61 8.64
C ALA A 289 13.45 8.51 8.08
N GLN A 290 14.52 8.94 7.42
CA GLN A 290 15.59 8.06 6.92
C GLN A 290 16.94 8.62 7.30
N LEU A 291 17.76 7.78 7.93
CA LEU A 291 19.14 8.08 8.28
C LEU A 291 20.08 7.28 7.40
N PHE A 292 20.94 7.98 6.67
CA PHE A 292 22.01 7.43 5.86
C PHE A 292 23.34 7.66 6.60
N VAL A 293 24.05 6.58 6.93
CA VAL A 293 25.33 6.61 7.64
C VAL A 293 26.43 6.12 6.71
N GLU A 294 27.39 6.98 6.39
CA GLU A 294 28.55 6.66 5.56
C GLU A 294 29.77 6.31 6.42
N TRP A 295 30.60 5.41 5.91
CA TRP A 295 31.70 4.81 6.67
C TRP A 295 33.04 5.08 6.01
N ASN A 296 34.03 5.49 6.81
CA ASN A 296 35.42 5.57 6.36
C ASN A 296 36.07 4.17 6.30
N GLU A 297 37.32 4.13 5.83
CA GLU A 297 38.13 2.90 5.71
C GLU A 297 38.31 2.14 7.04
N ASN A 298 38.21 2.84 8.17
CA ASN A 298 38.34 2.26 9.52
C ASN A 298 36.99 1.79 10.10
N LYS A 299 35.92 1.74 9.30
CA LYS A 299 34.55 1.38 9.73
C LYS A 299 34.02 2.26 10.86
N LYS A 300 34.33 3.56 10.75
CA LYS A 300 33.78 4.59 11.62
C LYS A 300 32.92 5.54 10.80
N VAL A 301 31.92 6.14 11.44
CA VAL A 301 31.05 7.15 10.83
C VAL A 301 31.91 8.27 10.27
N GLU A 302 31.83 8.46 8.96
CA GLU A 302 32.52 9.52 8.23
C GLU A 302 31.57 10.71 8.01
N SER A 303 30.37 10.43 7.53
CA SER A 303 29.33 11.42 7.31
C SER A 303 27.97 10.78 7.60
N TYR A 304 26.94 11.60 7.78
CA TYR A 304 25.57 11.09 7.79
C TYR A 304 24.57 12.13 7.30
N THR A 305 23.46 11.64 6.76
CA THR A 305 22.33 12.46 6.31
C THR A 305 21.04 11.93 6.93
N LEU A 306 20.30 12.79 7.60
CA LEU A 306 18.97 12.50 8.14
C LEU A 306 17.94 13.30 7.33
N LEU A 307 17.01 12.60 6.69
CA LEU A 307 15.79 13.18 6.14
C LEU A 307 14.63 12.86 7.07
N TYR A 308 13.76 13.82 7.35
CA TYR A 308 12.68 13.62 8.31
C TYR A 308 11.50 14.58 8.05
N LEU A 309 10.30 14.10 8.37
CA LEU A 309 9.09 14.92 8.43
C LEU A 309 9.12 15.83 9.68
N ASP A 310 8.63 17.06 9.52
CA ASP A 310 8.46 18.01 10.61
C ASP A 310 7.34 17.59 11.58
N LYS A 311 7.08 18.42 12.59
CA LYS A 311 6.05 18.17 13.60
C LYS A 311 4.64 18.04 13.05
N LYS A 312 4.38 18.68 11.94
CA LYS A 312 3.07 18.62 11.31
C LYS A 312 3.01 17.56 10.21
N GLY A 313 4.12 16.90 9.86
CA GLY A 313 4.17 16.04 8.69
C GLY A 313 3.87 16.79 7.39
N GLU A 314 4.11 18.10 7.38
CA GLU A 314 3.84 19.01 6.27
C GLU A 314 5.14 19.46 5.61
N GLU A 315 6.30 19.24 6.23
CA GLU A 315 7.59 19.58 5.64
C GLU A 315 8.56 18.42 5.76
N ILE A 316 9.27 18.11 4.68
CA ILE A 316 10.41 17.19 4.69
C ILE A 316 11.66 18.04 4.82
N HIS A 317 12.44 17.80 5.87
CA HIS A 317 13.71 18.46 6.13
C HIS A 317 14.86 17.48 5.92
N TYR A 318 16.04 18.02 5.63
CA TYR A 318 17.28 17.26 5.69
C TYR A 318 18.28 17.90 6.65
N TYR A 319 19.13 17.07 7.22
CA TYR A 319 20.25 17.44 8.07
C TYR A 319 21.44 16.55 7.73
N HIS A 320 22.55 17.16 7.31
CA HIS A 320 23.75 16.47 6.87
C HIS A 320 24.96 16.91 7.71
N VAL A 321 25.73 15.94 8.19
CA VAL A 321 27.00 16.17 8.89
C VAL A 321 28.14 15.64 8.06
N LYS A 322 29.08 16.53 7.75
CA LYS A 322 30.25 16.27 6.92
C LYS A 322 31.40 15.63 7.71
N PRO A 323 32.43 15.10 7.03
CA PRO A 323 33.61 14.51 7.69
C PRO A 323 34.37 15.46 8.64
N ASP A 324 34.32 16.77 8.39
CA ASP A 324 34.93 17.78 9.27
C ASP A 324 34.05 18.15 10.49
N GLY A 325 32.88 17.52 10.62
CA GLY A 325 31.89 17.78 11.66
C GLY A 325 31.02 19.01 11.39
N SER A 326 31.24 19.74 10.29
CA SER A 326 30.34 20.83 9.90
C SER A 326 28.99 20.29 9.44
N THR A 327 27.95 21.09 9.67
CA THR A 327 26.56 20.66 9.46
C THR A 327 25.90 21.51 8.37
N ASN A 328 25.07 20.90 7.54
CA ASN A 328 24.19 21.56 6.59
C ASN A 328 22.75 21.02 6.77
N GLY A 329 21.74 21.79 6.40
CA GLY A 329 20.36 21.33 6.48
C GLY A 329 19.40 22.34 5.87
N GLY A 330 18.16 21.91 5.66
CA GLY A 330 17.13 22.76 5.10
C GLY A 330 15.87 22.01 4.74
N LEU A 331 14.94 22.74 4.14
CA LEU A 331 13.69 22.22 3.59
C LEU A 331 13.97 21.49 2.28
N VAL A 332 13.44 20.26 2.15
CA VAL A 332 13.45 19.45 0.94
C VAL A 332 12.12 19.57 0.20
N CYS A 333 11.00 19.40 0.92
CA CYS A 333 9.65 19.54 0.36
C CYS A 333 8.73 20.17 1.40
N SER A 334 7.69 20.87 0.95
CA SER A 334 6.60 21.38 1.80
C SER A 334 5.24 21.04 1.22
N PHE A 335 4.28 20.72 2.08
CA PHE A 335 2.90 20.46 1.74
C PHE A 335 2.10 21.75 1.81
N GLU A 336 1.47 22.11 0.70
CA GLU A 336 0.58 23.26 0.58
C GLU A 336 -0.84 22.74 0.35
N GLU A 337 -1.82 23.13 1.16
CA GLU A 337 -3.20 22.59 1.09
C GLU A 337 -3.85 22.68 -0.30
N GLU A 338 -3.46 23.69 -1.08
CA GLU A 338 -4.01 23.95 -2.42
C GLU A 338 -3.26 23.18 -3.52
N TYR A 339 -1.97 22.85 -3.32
CA TYR A 339 -1.08 22.34 -4.37
C TYR A 339 -0.47 20.97 -4.08
N GLY A 340 -0.69 20.43 -2.88
CA GLY A 340 -0.05 19.19 -2.42
C GLY A 340 1.42 19.42 -2.06
N TRP A 341 2.25 18.37 -2.23
CA TRP A 341 3.68 18.45 -1.97
C TRP A 341 4.43 19.24 -3.05
N ASN A 342 5.19 20.23 -2.62
CA ASN A 342 6.06 21.08 -3.42
C ASN A 342 7.51 20.77 -3.08
N CYS A 343 8.21 20.06 -3.97
CA CYS A 343 9.62 19.72 -3.84
C CYS A 343 10.42 20.51 -4.89
N PRO A 344 11.25 21.49 -4.50
CA PRO A 344 12.11 22.19 -5.44
C PRO A 344 13.06 21.20 -6.12
N ASN A 345 13.12 21.27 -7.45
CA ASN A 345 14.01 20.43 -8.28
C ASN A 345 15.50 20.74 -8.07
#